data_AF-A0A7C7KV87-F1
#
_entry.id   AF-A0A7C7KV87-F1
#
_cell.length_a   1.000
_cell.length_b   1.000
_cell.length_c   1.000
_cell.angle_alpha   90.00
_cell.angle_beta   90.00
_cell.angle_gamma   90.00
#
_symmetry.space_group_name_H-M   'P 1'
#
loop_
_entity.id
_entity.type
_entity.pdbx_description
1 polymer ?
#
loop_
_entity_poly.entity_id
_entity_poly.type
_entity_poly.pdbx_seq_one_letter_code
_entity_poly.pdbx_strand_id
1 'polypeptide(L)'
;MEEITPEEALARLFRLGIIVSLISVLHMLTLLLPWYVIDSSPFLRSYFLGYLSTESLIFSVAGGVMAGLGLLVSTFVSSLNKVRLIMAVMTFVGAALMLISPFYLLMVKIPALAVQGKLEWGFFPSVITPIAMLAIGFLIAKPGFSGEASYGGYVAPAVTPPVRAYTPRPAQFSPSVSEGVVRGAAASLVPADEVEPGTICSICYYEIEDADTAVKCSSCSMVFHRDCAESWVNLNGVCPNPNCQRPVTL
;
A
#
# COMPACT_ATOMS: atom_id res chain seq x y z
N MET A 1 -14.93 -15.08 15.69
CA MET A 1 -14.63 -13.88 14.90
C MET A 1 -13.13 -13.92 14.67
N GLU A 2 -12.72 -14.17 13.43
CA GLU A 2 -11.30 -14.19 13.06
C GLU A 2 -10.72 -12.78 13.32
N GLU A 3 -9.68 -12.66 14.14
CA GLU A 3 -8.96 -11.40 14.34
C GLU A 3 -8.16 -11.11 13.06
N ILE A 4 -8.73 -10.32 12.15
CA ILE A 4 -8.06 -9.90 10.93
C ILE A 4 -7.05 -8.81 11.28
N THR A 5 -5.78 -9.01 10.91
CA THR A 5 -4.72 -8.04 11.16
C THR A 5 -4.93 -6.77 10.33
N PRO A 6 -4.45 -5.60 10.79
CA PRO A 6 -4.58 -4.34 10.05
C PRO A 6 -3.91 -4.40 8.67
N GLU A 7 -2.82 -5.18 8.53
CA GLU A 7 -2.12 -5.39 7.26
C GLU A 7 -2.99 -6.12 6.23
N GLU A 8 -3.69 -7.17 6.68
CA GLU A 8 -4.58 -7.93 5.81
C GLU A 8 -5.81 -7.10 5.40
N ALA A 9 -6.34 -6.29 6.31
CA ALA A 9 -7.44 -5.36 6.01
C ALA A 9 -7.03 -4.33 4.95
N LEU A 10 -5.83 -3.76 5.07
CA LEU A 10 -5.26 -2.83 4.10
C LEU A 10 -5.05 -3.51 2.74
N ALA A 11 -4.48 -4.71 2.70
CA ALA A 11 -4.30 -5.47 1.46
C ALA A 11 -5.63 -5.75 0.75
N ARG A 12 -6.69 -6.11 1.49
CA ARG A 12 -8.05 -6.29 0.95
C ARG A 12 -8.62 -4.98 0.38
N LEU A 13 -8.46 -3.86 1.09
CA LEU A 13 -8.86 -2.53 0.63
C LEU A 13 -8.15 -2.11 -0.65
N PHE A 14 -6.83 -2.32 -0.75
CA PHE A 14 -6.06 -2.03 -1.95
C PHE A 14 -6.50 -2.90 -3.14
N ARG A 15 -6.76 -4.20 -2.93
CA ARG A 15 -7.31 -5.08 -3.98
C ARG A 15 -8.65 -4.55 -4.50
N LEU A 16 -9.55 -4.14 -3.61
CA LEU A 16 -10.83 -3.53 -4.00
C LEU A 16 -10.61 -2.21 -4.76
N GLY A 17 -9.68 -1.36 -4.32
CA GLY A 17 -9.35 -0.10 -5.00
C GLY A 17 -8.79 -0.29 -6.42
N ILE A 18 -7.95 -1.32 -6.63
CA ILE A 18 -7.45 -1.69 -7.96
C ILE A 18 -8.61 -2.12 -8.86
N ILE A 19 -9.52 -2.96 -8.35
CA ILE A 19 -10.72 -3.40 -9.10
C ILE A 19 -11.59 -2.19 -9.48
N VAL A 20 -11.83 -1.26 -8.55
CA VAL A 20 -12.59 -0.02 -8.83
C VAL A 20 -11.93 0.81 -9.93
N SER A 21 -10.60 0.94 -9.89
CA SER A 21 -9.84 1.69 -10.90
C SER A 21 -9.94 1.03 -12.28
N LEU A 22 -9.82 -0.30 -12.36
CA LEU A 22 -9.98 -1.05 -13.61
C LEU A 22 -11.39 -0.90 -14.19
N ILE A 23 -12.43 -1.01 -13.37
CA ILE A 23 -13.82 -0.80 -13.80
C ILE A 23 -14.01 0.64 -14.29
N SER A 24 -13.37 1.62 -13.66
CA SER A 24 -13.47 3.03 -14.06
C SER A 24 -12.87 3.26 -15.45
N VAL A 25 -11.70 2.68 -15.74
CA VAL A 25 -11.08 2.74 -17.07
C VAL A 25 -11.97 2.03 -18.10
N LEU A 26 -12.50 0.87 -17.75
CA LEU A 26 -13.43 0.14 -18.61
C LEU A 26 -14.70 0.95 -18.90
N HIS A 27 -15.23 1.68 -17.91
CA HIS A 27 -16.37 2.58 -18.11
C HIS A 27 -16.03 3.67 -19.14
N MET A 28 -14.85 4.28 -19.10
CA MET A 28 -14.45 5.26 -20.12
C MET A 28 -14.44 4.65 -21.52
N LEU A 29 -13.98 3.41 -21.64
CA LEU A 29 -13.98 2.71 -22.92
C LEU A 29 -15.40 2.53 -23.47
N THR A 30 -16.42 2.44 -22.61
CA THR A 30 -17.82 2.39 -23.05
C THR A 30 -18.26 3.63 -23.84
N LEU A 31 -17.63 4.79 -23.63
CA LEU A 31 -17.92 6.02 -24.38
C LEU A 31 -17.60 5.89 -25.88
N LEU A 32 -16.67 5.00 -26.24
CA LEU A 32 -16.29 4.73 -27.62
C LEU A 32 -17.27 3.78 -28.32
N LEU A 33 -18.16 3.12 -27.58
CA LEU A 33 -19.19 2.28 -28.17
C LEU A 33 -20.42 3.10 -28.57
N PRO A 34 -21.17 2.66 -29.60
CA PRO A 34 -22.46 3.24 -29.93
C PRO A 34 -23.45 2.97 -28.80
N TRP A 35 -24.07 4.02 -28.29
CA TRP A 35 -25.10 3.92 -27.25
C TRP A 35 -26.50 3.94 -27.86
N TYR A 36 -26.67 4.70 -28.94
CA TYR A 36 -27.95 4.85 -29.59
C TYR A 36 -27.78 4.89 -31.10
N VAL A 37 -28.77 4.37 -31.81
CA VAL A 37 -28.77 4.34 -33.25
C VAL A 37 -30.03 5.02 -33.80
N ILE A 38 -29.83 5.95 -34.72
CA ILE A 38 -30.90 6.72 -35.35
C ILE A 38 -31.17 6.13 -36.73
N ASP A 39 -32.41 5.75 -36.97
CA ASP A 39 -32.85 5.22 -38.26
C ASP A 39 -33.32 6.39 -39.14
N SER A 40 -32.38 7.00 -39.88
CA SER A 40 -32.68 8.15 -40.77
C SER A 40 -33.30 7.74 -42.11
N SER A 41 -32.93 6.57 -42.62
CA SER A 41 -33.45 5.95 -43.84
C SER A 41 -33.14 4.45 -43.83
N PRO A 42 -33.80 3.60 -44.64
CA PRO A 42 -33.60 2.15 -44.62
C PRO A 42 -32.16 1.68 -44.91
N PHE A 43 -31.31 2.55 -45.48
CA PHE A 43 -29.93 2.22 -45.83
C PHE A 43 -28.89 3.10 -45.12
N LEU A 44 -29.30 4.20 -44.49
CA LEU A 44 -28.38 5.10 -43.77
C LEU A 44 -28.75 5.16 -42.30
N ARG A 45 -27.85 4.62 -41.49
CA ARG A 45 -27.97 4.50 -40.04
C ARG A 45 -26.85 5.29 -39.39
N SER A 46 -27.20 6.24 -38.53
CA SER A 46 -26.21 7.05 -37.81
C SER A 46 -26.10 6.58 -36.37
N TYR A 47 -24.85 6.50 -35.90
CA TYR A 47 -24.53 6.02 -34.56
C TYR A 47 -24.20 7.19 -33.65
N PHE A 48 -24.80 7.19 -32.47
CA PHE A 48 -24.50 8.14 -31.42
C PHE A 48 -23.58 7.46 -30.40
N LEU A 49 -22.29 7.82 -30.45
CA LEU A 49 -21.29 7.36 -29.49
C LEU A 49 -21.39 8.18 -28.20
N GLY A 50 -21.10 7.55 -27.06
CA GLY A 50 -21.17 8.20 -25.75
C GLY A 50 -20.28 9.45 -25.64
N TYR A 51 -19.11 9.46 -26.29
CA TYR A 51 -18.19 10.60 -26.25
C TYR A 51 -18.63 11.82 -27.07
N LEU A 52 -19.57 11.67 -28.01
CA LEU A 52 -19.99 12.77 -28.90
C LEU A 52 -20.73 13.88 -28.13
N SER A 53 -21.35 13.55 -27.00
CA SER A 53 -21.99 14.52 -26.12
C SER A 53 -20.99 15.01 -25.08
N THR A 54 -20.61 16.29 -25.14
CA THR A 54 -19.64 16.90 -24.21
C THR A 54 -20.06 16.75 -22.74
N GLU A 55 -21.35 16.90 -22.44
CA GLU A 55 -21.88 16.73 -21.08
C GLU A 55 -21.67 15.30 -20.57
N SER A 56 -22.02 14.32 -21.40
CA SER A 56 -21.87 12.88 -21.08
C SER A 56 -20.39 12.51 -20.95
N LEU A 57 -19.54 13.04 -21.83
CA LEU A 57 -18.10 12.88 -21.77
C LEU A 57 -17.53 13.40 -20.45
N ILE A 58 -17.88 14.63 -20.06
CA ILE A 58 -17.37 15.24 -18.82
C ILE A 58 -17.82 14.44 -17.60
N PHE A 59 -19.10 14.07 -17.51
CA PHE A 59 -19.62 13.31 -16.36
C PHE A 59 -18.95 11.94 -16.22
N SER A 60 -18.80 11.20 -17.32
CA SER A 60 -18.13 9.90 -17.29
C SER A 60 -16.66 10.05 -16.92
N VAL A 61 -15.91 10.96 -17.60
CA VAL A 61 -14.47 11.18 -17.37
C VAL A 61 -14.20 11.66 -15.95
N ALA A 62 -14.92 12.68 -15.48
CA ALA A 62 -14.79 13.17 -14.11
C ALA A 62 -15.11 12.06 -13.09
N GLY A 63 -16.16 11.28 -13.34
CA GLY A 63 -16.57 10.18 -12.47
C GLY A 63 -15.47 9.12 -12.29
N GLY A 64 -14.83 8.66 -13.37
CA GLY A 64 -13.77 7.66 -13.25
C GLY A 64 -12.45 8.18 -12.75
N VAL A 65 -12.12 9.45 -13.05
CA VAL A 65 -10.97 10.10 -12.43
C VAL A 65 -11.17 10.21 -10.93
N MET A 66 -12.35 10.61 -10.46
CA MET A 66 -12.66 10.67 -9.02
C MET A 66 -12.55 9.29 -8.34
N ALA A 67 -13.11 8.25 -8.96
CA ALA A 67 -13.04 6.90 -8.42
C ALA A 67 -11.59 6.37 -8.34
N GLY A 68 -10.75 6.68 -9.33
CA GLY A 68 -9.32 6.32 -9.33
C GLY A 68 -8.48 7.14 -8.33
N LEU A 69 -8.74 8.45 -8.22
CA LEU A 69 -8.06 9.34 -7.28
C LEU A 69 -8.27 8.92 -5.82
N GLY A 70 -9.41 8.31 -5.50
CA GLY A 70 -9.66 7.75 -4.16
C GLY A 70 -8.52 6.84 -3.69
N LEU A 71 -8.02 5.96 -4.57
CA LEU A 71 -6.92 5.05 -4.26
C LEU A 71 -5.60 5.79 -4.03
N LEU A 72 -5.32 6.82 -4.84
CA LEU A 72 -4.10 7.62 -4.68
C LEU A 72 -4.13 8.46 -3.40
N VAL A 73 -5.26 9.09 -3.08
CA VAL A 73 -5.41 9.87 -1.84
C VAL A 73 -5.26 8.98 -0.61
N SER A 74 -5.68 7.71 -0.70
CA SER A 74 -5.60 6.77 0.41
C SER A 74 -4.17 6.47 0.88
N THR A 75 -3.15 6.60 0.02
CA THR A 75 -1.75 6.31 0.38
C THR A 75 -1.15 7.33 1.33
N PHE A 76 -1.71 8.55 1.37
CA PHE A 76 -1.25 9.64 2.23
C PHE A 76 -1.92 9.65 3.61
N VAL A 77 -2.83 8.70 3.88
CA VAL A 77 -3.64 8.69 5.09
C VAL A 77 -3.26 7.52 5.99
N SER A 78 -2.86 7.81 7.21
CA SER A 78 -2.40 6.80 8.19
C SER A 78 -3.52 6.04 8.92
N SER A 79 -4.77 6.48 8.79
CA SER A 79 -5.90 5.89 9.50
C SER A 79 -6.73 5.01 8.57
N LEU A 80 -6.89 3.73 8.93
CA LEU A 80 -7.69 2.77 8.16
C LEU A 80 -9.16 3.21 8.02
N ASN A 81 -9.74 3.82 9.06
CA ASN A 81 -11.11 4.31 9.00
C ASN A 81 -11.25 5.50 8.04
N LYS A 82 -10.28 6.42 8.03
CA LYS A 82 -10.26 7.54 7.09
C LYS A 82 -10.02 7.06 5.65
N VAL A 83 -9.08 6.13 5.44
CA VAL A 83 -8.82 5.49 4.15
C VAL A 83 -10.09 4.86 3.59
N ARG A 84 -10.77 4.04 4.40
CA ARG A 84 -12.03 3.40 4.03
C ARG A 84 -13.09 4.43 3.63
N LEU A 85 -13.27 5.46 4.45
CA LEU A 85 -14.25 6.51 4.19
C LEU A 85 -13.95 7.27 2.89
N ILE A 86 -12.70 7.68 2.68
CA ILE A 86 -12.26 8.41 1.48
C ILE A 86 -12.48 7.55 0.23
N MET A 87 -12.01 6.30 0.27
CA MET A 87 -12.17 5.33 -0.83
C MET A 87 -13.65 5.13 -1.18
N ALA A 88 -14.49 4.90 -0.18
CA ALA A 88 -15.92 4.71 -0.37
C ALA A 88 -16.57 5.95 -0.97
N VAL A 89 -16.37 7.14 -0.37
CA VAL A 89 -16.98 8.39 -0.83
C VAL A 89 -16.57 8.73 -2.25
N MET A 90 -15.27 8.66 -2.58
CA MET A 90 -14.78 8.93 -3.93
C MET A 90 -15.35 7.93 -4.96
N THR A 91 -15.48 6.65 -4.60
CA THR A 91 -16.10 5.64 -5.45
C THR A 91 -17.59 5.93 -5.67
N PHE A 92 -18.33 6.29 -4.61
CA PHE A 92 -19.75 6.61 -4.71
C PHE A 92 -20.01 7.85 -5.57
N VAL A 93 -19.26 8.94 -5.33
CA VAL A 93 -19.39 10.17 -6.12
C VAL A 93 -19.01 9.91 -7.57
N GLY A 94 -17.91 9.19 -7.80
CA GLY A 94 -17.48 8.81 -9.14
C GLY A 94 -18.53 7.99 -9.90
N ALA A 95 -19.08 6.96 -9.26
CA ALA A 95 -20.11 6.12 -9.85
C ALA A 95 -21.43 6.87 -10.13
N ALA A 96 -21.82 7.80 -9.25
CA ALA A 96 -22.99 8.63 -9.46
C ALA A 96 -22.82 9.53 -10.71
N LEU A 97 -21.67 10.19 -10.87
CA LEU A 97 -21.37 10.99 -12.05
C LEU A 97 -21.39 10.14 -13.34
N MET A 98 -20.78 8.96 -13.31
CA MET A 98 -20.84 8.01 -14.42
C MET A 98 -22.26 7.59 -14.79
N LEU A 99 -23.14 7.38 -13.80
CA LEU A 99 -24.52 6.99 -14.05
C LEU A 99 -25.35 8.14 -14.65
N ILE A 100 -25.06 9.39 -14.26
CA ILE A 100 -25.72 10.57 -14.82
C ILE A 100 -25.49 10.67 -16.33
N SER A 101 -24.31 10.29 -16.83
CA SER A 101 -23.92 10.39 -18.24
C SER A 101 -24.87 9.68 -19.24
N PRO A 102 -25.12 8.35 -19.16
CA PRO A 102 -26.05 7.66 -20.05
C PRO A 102 -27.51 8.06 -19.83
N PHE A 103 -27.90 8.40 -18.59
CA PHE A 103 -29.26 8.86 -18.30
C PHE A 103 -29.55 10.25 -18.88
N TYR A 104 -28.60 11.18 -18.82
CA TYR A 104 -28.73 12.50 -19.42
C TYR A 104 -28.94 12.40 -20.94
N LEU A 105 -28.23 11.50 -21.60
CA LEU A 105 -28.39 11.26 -23.03
C LEU A 105 -29.82 10.78 -23.35
N LEU A 106 -30.34 9.80 -22.61
CA LEU A 106 -31.66 9.23 -22.84
C LEU A 106 -32.82 10.17 -22.47
N MET A 107 -32.71 10.93 -21.39
CA MET A 107 -33.82 11.70 -20.84
C MET A 107 -33.87 13.13 -21.37
N VAL A 108 -32.73 13.68 -21.80
CA VAL A 108 -32.62 15.08 -22.22
C VAL A 108 -32.23 15.18 -23.69
N LYS A 109 -31.12 14.55 -24.11
CA LYS A 109 -30.59 14.76 -25.47
C LYS A 109 -31.42 14.06 -26.56
N ILE A 110 -31.75 12.78 -26.41
CA ILE A 110 -32.52 12.04 -27.43
C ILE A 110 -33.93 12.66 -27.62
N PRO A 111 -34.71 12.93 -26.56
CA PRO A 111 -36.04 13.53 -26.72
C PRO A 111 -35.99 14.92 -27.37
N ALA A 112 -34.96 15.72 -27.06
CA ALA A 112 -34.78 17.04 -27.67
C ALA A 112 -34.53 16.99 -29.19
N LEU A 113 -34.05 15.87 -29.72
CA LEU A 113 -33.81 15.67 -31.14
C LEU A 113 -35.06 15.17 -31.90
N ALA A 114 -36.11 14.75 -31.18
CA ALA A 114 -37.36 14.23 -31.76
C ALA A 114 -37.17 13.12 -32.83
N VAL A 115 -36.10 12.33 -32.70
CA VAL A 115 -35.76 11.23 -33.63
C VAL A 115 -36.18 9.88 -33.07
N GLN A 116 -36.55 8.95 -33.96
CA GLN A 116 -36.78 7.55 -33.61
C GLN A 116 -35.51 6.72 -33.84
N GLY A 117 -35.33 5.71 -33.00
CA GLY A 117 -34.13 4.91 -32.98
C GLY A 117 -34.17 3.82 -31.92
N LYS A 118 -33.06 3.11 -31.79
CA LYS A 118 -32.93 1.96 -30.88
C LYS A 118 -31.68 2.09 -30.02
N LEU A 119 -31.71 1.39 -28.89
CA LEU A 119 -30.59 1.30 -27.97
C LEU A 119 -29.57 0.28 -28.50
N GLU A 120 -28.30 0.62 -28.44
CA GLU A 120 -27.20 -0.24 -28.91
C GLU A 120 -26.47 -0.92 -27.74
N TRP A 121 -25.65 -1.92 -28.08
CA TRP A 121 -24.92 -2.73 -27.10
C TRP A 121 -23.98 -1.94 -26.19
N GLY A 122 -23.49 -0.76 -26.63
CA GLY A 122 -22.60 0.09 -25.83
C GLY A 122 -23.27 0.77 -24.65
N PHE A 123 -24.59 0.90 -24.65
CA PHE A 123 -25.33 1.54 -23.57
C PHE A 123 -25.41 0.67 -22.30
N PHE A 124 -25.65 -0.63 -22.45
CA PHE A 124 -25.78 -1.52 -21.30
C PHE A 124 -24.54 -1.53 -20.38
N PRO A 125 -23.30 -1.67 -20.89
CA PRO A 125 -22.12 -1.61 -20.04
C PRO A 125 -21.91 -0.22 -19.43
N SER A 126 -22.36 0.87 -20.08
CA SER A 126 -22.24 2.22 -19.50
C SER A 126 -23.15 2.42 -18.28
N VAL A 127 -24.23 1.66 -18.16
CA VAL A 127 -25.10 1.63 -16.97
C VAL A 127 -24.67 0.55 -15.96
N ILE A 128 -24.26 -0.63 -16.41
CA ILE A 128 -23.88 -1.74 -15.51
C ILE A 128 -22.60 -1.41 -14.74
N THR A 129 -21.63 -0.76 -15.37
CA THR A 129 -20.35 -0.41 -14.72
C THR A 129 -20.49 0.50 -13.50
N PRO A 130 -21.20 1.65 -13.54
CA PRO A 130 -21.41 2.45 -12.33
C PRO A 130 -22.24 1.73 -11.26
N ILE A 131 -23.20 0.88 -11.64
CA ILE A 131 -23.94 0.06 -10.67
C ILE A 131 -23.01 -0.91 -9.94
N ALA A 132 -22.11 -1.58 -10.67
CA ALA A 132 -21.10 -2.44 -10.08
C ALA A 132 -20.16 -1.66 -9.14
N MET A 133 -19.79 -0.43 -9.51
CA MET A 133 -18.98 0.43 -8.65
C MET A 133 -19.71 0.86 -7.37
N LEU A 134 -21.02 1.13 -7.43
CA LEU A 134 -21.83 1.40 -6.24
C LEU A 134 -21.85 0.20 -5.29
N ALA A 135 -21.99 -1.01 -5.83
CA ALA A 135 -21.96 -2.23 -5.04
C ALA A 135 -20.59 -2.43 -4.35
N ILE A 136 -19.49 -2.21 -5.08
CA ILE A 136 -18.13 -2.29 -4.50
C ILE A 136 -17.91 -1.17 -3.47
N GLY A 137 -18.34 0.05 -3.75
CA GLY A 137 -18.31 1.17 -2.81
C GLY A 137 -19.02 0.85 -1.50
N PHE A 138 -20.14 0.15 -1.56
CA PHE A 138 -20.85 -0.34 -0.37
C PHE A 138 -20.06 -1.40 0.38
N LEU A 139 -19.39 -2.34 -0.32
CA LEU A 139 -18.51 -3.32 0.31
C LEU A 139 -17.33 -2.65 1.03
N ILE A 140 -16.74 -1.62 0.41
CA ILE A 140 -15.67 -0.81 1.01
C ILE A 140 -16.19 -0.08 2.26
N ALA A 141 -17.40 0.49 2.21
CA ALA A 141 -17.97 1.28 3.31
C ALA A 141 -18.30 0.49 4.58
N LYS A 142 -18.42 -0.85 4.52
CA LYS A 142 -18.81 -1.66 5.68
C LYS A 142 -17.82 -1.49 6.85
N PRO A 143 -18.29 -1.12 8.06
CA PRO A 143 -17.44 -1.01 9.23
C PRO A 143 -17.07 -2.41 9.72
N GLY A 144 -15.88 -2.89 9.34
CA GLY A 144 -15.36 -4.21 9.75
C GLY A 144 -14.27 -4.16 10.82
N PHE A 145 -13.89 -2.98 11.31
CA PHE A 145 -12.73 -2.84 12.19
C PHE A 145 -12.97 -1.72 13.21
N SER A 146 -13.41 -2.10 14.41
CA SER A 146 -13.43 -1.24 15.59
C SER A 146 -12.08 -1.39 16.29
N GLY A 147 -11.05 -0.79 15.71
CA GLY A 147 -9.73 -0.69 16.32
C GLY A 147 -9.00 0.47 15.67
N GLU A 148 -8.64 1.48 16.44
CA GLU A 148 -7.72 2.55 16.01
C GLU A 148 -6.32 1.96 15.81
N ALA A 149 -6.13 1.16 14.77
CA ALA A 149 -4.80 0.86 14.27
C ALA A 149 -4.38 2.06 13.41
N SER A 150 -3.69 3.01 14.04
CA SER A 150 -2.89 4.01 13.34
C SER A 150 -1.78 3.26 12.60
N TYR A 151 -1.93 3.08 11.30
CA TYR A 151 -0.91 2.48 10.47
C TYR A 151 0.04 3.61 10.05
N GLY A 152 0.94 3.93 10.96
CA GLY A 152 1.78 5.11 10.88
C GLY A 152 2.47 5.34 12.22
N GLY A 153 3.41 4.47 12.54
CA GLY A 153 4.22 4.54 13.75
C GLY A 153 4.75 3.16 14.09
N TYR A 154 6.02 2.90 13.79
CA TYR A 154 6.77 1.89 14.52
C TYR A 154 6.83 2.34 15.98
N VAL A 155 5.85 1.97 16.78
CA VAL A 155 6.00 1.98 18.24
C VAL A 155 6.67 0.67 18.57
N ALA A 156 8.00 0.71 18.73
CA ALA A 156 8.72 -0.39 19.35
C ALA A 156 8.00 -0.70 20.68
N PRO A 157 7.66 -1.98 20.96
CA PRO A 157 7.06 -2.33 22.23
C PRO A 157 7.99 -1.82 23.33
N ALA A 158 7.45 -1.01 24.24
CA ALA A 158 8.16 -0.67 25.46
C ALA A 158 8.36 -1.98 26.22
N VAL A 159 9.53 -2.60 26.02
CA VAL A 159 10.01 -3.66 26.87
C VAL A 159 10.20 -3.01 28.23
N THR A 160 9.18 -3.07 29.08
CA THR A 160 9.37 -2.85 30.50
C THR A 160 10.36 -3.93 30.93
N PRO A 161 11.59 -3.57 31.34
CA PRO A 161 12.53 -4.57 31.79
C PRO A 161 11.89 -5.33 32.96
N PRO A 162 11.98 -6.67 33.00
CA PRO A 162 11.50 -7.41 34.16
C PRO A 162 12.26 -6.90 35.38
N VAL A 163 11.54 -6.33 36.34
CA VAL A 163 12.08 -5.97 37.64
C VAL A 163 12.52 -7.27 38.30
N ARG A 164 13.81 -7.62 38.15
CA ARG A 164 14.41 -8.71 38.90
C ARG A 164 14.37 -8.31 40.36
N ALA A 165 13.55 -9.01 41.15
CA ALA A 165 13.66 -9.00 42.60
C ALA A 165 15.08 -9.45 42.96
N TYR A 166 15.90 -8.52 43.45
CA TYR A 166 17.26 -8.80 43.89
C TYR A 166 17.16 -9.51 45.25
N THR A 167 17.26 -10.83 45.26
CA THR A 167 17.56 -11.54 46.51
C THR A 167 19.06 -11.39 46.77
N PRO A 168 19.49 -10.85 47.92
CA PRO A 168 20.90 -10.77 48.24
C PRO A 168 21.45 -12.19 48.42
N ARG A 169 22.32 -12.62 47.49
CA ARG A 169 23.10 -13.85 47.66
C ARG A 169 24.26 -13.53 48.62
N PRO A 170 24.42 -14.26 49.74
CA PRO A 170 25.52 -14.01 50.66
C PRO A 170 26.86 -14.27 49.96
N ALA A 171 27.79 -13.34 50.17
CA ALA A 171 29.12 -13.32 49.57
C ALA A 171 29.89 -14.58 49.93
N GLN A 172 30.19 -15.41 48.92
CA GLN A 172 31.23 -16.42 49.01
C GLN A 172 32.47 -15.86 48.33
N PHE A 173 33.45 -15.55 49.18
CA PHE A 173 34.80 -15.13 48.85
C PHE A 173 35.54 -16.31 48.20
N SER A 174 36.05 -16.11 46.99
CA SER A 174 37.19 -16.85 46.44
C SER A 174 38.02 -15.90 45.57
N PRO A 175 39.34 -15.79 45.79
CA PRO A 175 40.22 -14.85 45.10
C PRO A 175 40.83 -15.45 43.83
N SER A 176 41.50 -14.59 43.03
CA SER A 176 42.24 -14.86 41.78
C SER A 176 41.35 -14.98 40.55
N VAL A 177 41.55 -14.28 39.43
CA VAL A 177 42.77 -13.75 38.80
C VAL A 177 42.44 -12.39 38.15
N SER A 178 43.45 -11.51 38.10
CA SER A 178 43.46 -10.20 37.45
C SER A 178 43.04 -10.25 35.97
N GLU A 179 42.14 -9.35 35.56
CA GLU A 179 42.19 -8.79 34.21
C GLU A 179 41.50 -7.43 34.17
N GLY A 180 42.12 -6.53 33.40
CA GLY A 180 42.03 -5.09 33.59
C GLY A 180 40.65 -4.49 33.34
N VAL A 181 40.36 -3.47 34.15
CA VAL A 181 39.45 -2.39 33.79
C VAL A 181 39.93 -1.77 32.48
N VAL A 182 39.35 -2.17 31.34
CA VAL A 182 39.56 -1.47 30.07
C VAL A 182 38.35 -0.60 29.81
N ARG A 183 38.60 0.70 29.98
CA ARG A 183 37.80 1.83 29.51
C ARG A 183 37.27 1.54 28.10
N GLY A 184 35.98 1.85 27.86
CA GLY A 184 35.27 1.55 26.61
C GLY A 184 36.07 1.87 25.35
N ALA A 185 36.58 0.83 24.71
CA ALA A 185 37.19 0.92 23.39
C ALA A 185 36.07 0.94 22.33
N ALA A 186 36.19 1.84 21.37
CA ALA A 186 35.37 1.81 20.16
C ALA A 186 35.51 0.45 19.48
N ALA A 187 34.42 -0.07 18.94
CA ALA A 187 34.47 -1.26 18.11
C ALA A 187 35.12 -0.92 16.76
N SER A 188 35.71 -1.91 16.10
CA SER A 188 36.22 -1.77 14.73
C SER A 188 35.67 -2.92 13.89
N LEU A 189 35.48 -2.66 12.60
CA LEU A 189 35.10 -3.67 11.62
C LEU A 189 36.38 -4.30 11.07
N VAL A 190 36.53 -5.60 11.29
CA VAL A 190 37.70 -6.38 10.86
C VAL A 190 37.22 -7.37 9.81
N PRO A 191 38.02 -7.71 8.77
CA PRO A 191 37.67 -8.79 7.84
C PRO A 191 37.30 -10.08 8.57
N ALA A 192 36.32 -10.81 8.05
CA ALA A 192 35.97 -12.12 8.58
C ALA A 192 36.96 -13.17 8.04
N ASP A 193 37.64 -13.89 8.94
CA ASP A 193 38.63 -14.90 8.56
C ASP A 193 37.94 -16.15 7.94
N GLU A 194 36.77 -16.51 8.47
CA GLU A 194 35.94 -17.62 8.01
C GLU A 194 34.46 -17.25 8.20
N VAL A 195 33.61 -17.65 7.25
CA VAL A 195 32.15 -17.47 7.31
C VAL A 195 31.51 -18.84 7.22
N GLU A 196 30.68 -19.20 8.20
CA GLU A 196 29.95 -20.47 8.17
C GLU A 196 28.90 -20.44 7.04
N PRO A 197 28.72 -21.53 6.28
CA PRO A 197 27.69 -21.61 5.26
C PRO A 197 26.31 -21.45 5.90
N GLY A 198 25.43 -20.66 5.27
CA GLY A 198 24.15 -20.27 5.85
C GLY A 198 24.20 -19.06 6.78
N THR A 199 25.35 -18.37 6.93
CA THR A 199 25.41 -17.11 7.69
C THR A 199 24.59 -16.03 6.98
N ILE A 200 23.58 -15.49 7.66
CA ILE A 200 22.70 -14.45 7.11
C ILE A 200 23.15 -13.07 7.61
N CYS A 201 23.34 -12.13 6.69
CA CYS A 201 23.60 -10.74 7.05
C CYS A 201 22.35 -10.11 7.67
N SER A 202 22.44 -9.59 8.90
CA SER A 202 21.28 -9.02 9.60
C SER A 202 20.81 -7.66 9.08
N ILE A 203 21.46 -7.11 8.05
CA ILE A 203 21.11 -5.81 7.44
C ILE A 203 20.27 -6.05 6.19
N CYS A 204 20.76 -6.87 5.26
CA CYS A 204 20.10 -7.14 3.98
C CYS A 204 19.30 -8.44 3.97
N TYR A 205 19.45 -9.29 5.00
CA TYR A 205 18.83 -10.62 5.13
C TYR A 205 19.19 -11.62 4.02
N TYR A 206 20.27 -11.37 3.29
CA TYR A 206 20.86 -12.32 2.34
C TYR A 206 22.02 -13.11 2.96
N GLU A 207 22.28 -14.29 2.42
CA GLU A 207 23.40 -15.15 2.81
C GLU A 207 24.75 -14.49 2.46
N ILE A 208 25.74 -14.73 3.31
CA ILE A 208 27.12 -14.30 3.11
C ILE A 208 27.88 -15.45 2.46
N GLU A 209 28.04 -15.38 1.13
CA GLU A 209 28.65 -16.45 0.32
C GLU A 209 30.19 -16.47 0.44
N ASP A 210 30.81 -15.29 0.51
CA ASP A 210 32.28 -15.15 0.48
C ASP A 210 32.83 -14.41 1.71
N ALA A 211 33.82 -15.01 2.40
CA ALA A 211 34.50 -14.39 3.53
C ALA A 211 35.24 -13.09 3.18
N ASP A 212 35.72 -12.97 1.94
CA ASP A 212 36.40 -11.76 1.43
C ASP A 212 35.47 -10.53 1.35
N THR A 213 34.15 -10.78 1.29
CA THR A 213 33.13 -9.73 1.27
C THR A 213 32.50 -9.51 2.64
N ALA A 214 33.03 -10.15 3.69
CA ALA A 214 32.46 -10.16 5.01
C ALA A 214 33.34 -9.45 6.03
N VAL A 215 32.71 -8.71 6.94
CA VAL A 215 33.36 -8.06 8.08
C VAL A 215 32.70 -8.48 9.37
N LYS A 216 33.49 -8.64 10.42
CA LYS A 216 33.05 -8.92 11.78
C LYS A 216 33.33 -7.74 12.70
N CYS A 217 32.43 -7.50 13.64
CA CYS A 217 32.66 -6.52 14.69
C CYS A 217 33.63 -7.06 15.74
N SER A 218 34.72 -6.33 16.04
CA SER A 218 35.72 -6.73 17.05
C SER A 218 35.15 -6.90 18.47
N SER A 219 33.98 -6.33 18.75
CA SER A 219 33.35 -6.36 20.06
C SER A 219 32.27 -7.44 20.24
N CYS A 220 31.51 -7.76 19.19
CA CYS A 220 30.38 -8.70 19.28
C CYS A 220 30.44 -9.86 18.30
N SER A 221 31.53 -9.94 17.51
CA SER A 221 31.82 -10.98 16.51
C SER A 221 30.72 -11.25 15.48
N MET A 222 29.71 -10.38 15.39
CA MET A 222 28.65 -10.51 14.39
C MET A 222 29.21 -10.17 13.01
N VAL A 223 28.89 -11.02 12.02
CA VAL A 223 29.37 -10.93 10.65
C VAL A 223 28.31 -10.27 9.76
N PHE A 224 28.77 -9.41 8.84
CA PHE A 224 27.94 -8.69 7.89
C PHE A 224 28.66 -8.63 6.53
N HIS A 225 27.93 -8.40 5.44
CA HIS A 225 28.57 -7.94 4.21
C HIS A 225 29.27 -6.61 4.47
N ARG A 226 30.48 -6.45 3.91
CA ARG A 226 31.31 -5.25 4.03
C ARG A 226 30.54 -3.99 3.64
N ASP A 227 29.90 -3.99 2.47
CA ASP A 227 29.14 -2.84 1.96
C ASP A 227 27.96 -2.47 2.88
N CYS A 228 27.29 -3.49 3.44
CA CYS A 228 26.19 -3.28 4.37
C CYS A 228 26.68 -2.66 5.69
N ALA A 229 27.78 -3.18 6.23
CA ALA A 229 28.36 -2.67 7.47
C ALA A 229 28.92 -1.26 7.31
N GLU A 230 29.65 -0.97 6.22
CA GLU A 230 30.21 0.35 5.93
C GLU A 230 29.08 1.39 5.74
N SER A 231 28.04 1.06 4.97
CA SER A 231 26.88 1.94 4.79
C SER A 231 26.18 2.24 6.11
N TRP A 232 26.01 1.23 6.96
CA TRP A 232 25.38 1.41 8.27
C TRP A 232 26.22 2.29 9.21
N VAL A 233 27.53 2.05 9.28
CA VAL A 233 28.43 2.82 10.14
C VAL A 233 28.55 4.27 9.65
N ASN A 234 28.56 4.51 8.34
CA ASN A 234 28.54 5.87 7.79
C ASN A 234 27.29 6.66 8.20
N LEU A 235 26.14 6.00 8.33
CA LEU A 235 24.89 6.65 8.71
C LEU A 235 24.70 6.79 10.23
N ASN A 236 25.08 5.77 10.98
CA ASN A 236 24.73 5.64 12.41
C ASN A 236 25.91 5.72 13.37
N GLY A 237 27.15 5.55 12.88
CA GLY A 237 28.38 5.59 13.69
C GLY A 237 28.52 4.45 14.70
N VAL A 238 27.66 3.43 14.66
CA VAL A 238 27.61 2.32 15.64
C VAL A 238 27.50 0.95 14.95
N CYS A 239 27.83 -0.11 15.69
CA CYS A 239 27.71 -1.49 15.20
C CYS A 239 26.25 -1.83 14.83
N PRO A 240 25.99 -2.50 13.68
CA PRO A 240 24.63 -2.88 13.25
C PRO A 240 23.92 -3.88 14.17
N ASN A 241 24.67 -4.62 14.99
CA ASN A 241 24.08 -5.56 15.94
C ASN A 241 23.37 -4.79 17.07
N PRO A 242 22.04 -4.97 17.27
CA PRO A 242 21.28 -4.28 18.31
C PRO A 242 21.76 -4.62 19.73
N ASN A 243 22.40 -5.76 19.94
CA ASN A 243 22.97 -6.14 21.24
C ASN A 243 24.35 -5.52 21.52
N CYS A 244 25.00 -4.93 20.51
CA CYS A 244 26.33 -4.34 20.65
C CYS A 244 26.25 -2.81 20.70
N GLN A 245 25.73 -2.18 19.65
CA GLN A 245 25.59 -0.72 19.47
C GLN A 245 26.82 0.13 19.88
N ARG A 246 28.02 -0.48 19.93
CA ARG A 246 29.25 0.26 20.25
C ARG A 246 29.60 1.18 19.09
N PRO A 247 30.12 2.40 19.37
CA PRO A 247 30.60 3.29 18.34
C PRO A 247 31.70 2.60 17.55
N VAL A 248 31.62 2.68 16.22
CA VAL A 248 32.59 2.08 15.31
C VAL A 248 33.47 3.18 14.73
N THR A 249 34.77 3.02 14.87
CA THR A 249 35.76 3.82 14.14
C THR A 249 36.12 3.07 12.86
N LEU A 250 35.82 3.66 11.71
CA LEU A 250 36.25 3.20 10.39
C LEU A 250 37.76 3.40 10.21
#